data_AF-A0ABD0U5V5-F1
#
_entry.id   AF-A0ABD0U5V5-F1
#
_cell.length_a   1.000
_cell.length_b   1.000
_cell.length_c   1.000
_cell.angle_alpha   90.00
_cell.angle_beta   90.00
_cell.angle_gamma   90.00
#
_symmetry.space_group_name_H-M   'P 1'
#
loop_
_entity.id
_entity.type
_entity.pdbx_description
1 polymer ?
#
loop_
_entity_poly.entity_id
_entity_poly.type
_entity_poly.pdbx_seq_one_letter_code
_entity_poly.pdbx_strand_id
1 'polypeptide(L)'
;MGKKKRRLKEKSRFLPAKPEEGGGGIDNGLPSSATGNLEEITKLFPCLFDQPSASLVPNIADSTELVDLSLKIGVLLSRGQASSGQ
;
A
#
# COMPACT_ATOMS: atom_id res chain seq x y z
N MET A 1 36.44 25.99 27.64
CA MET A 1 36.18 26.32 26.22
C MET A 1 35.73 25.05 25.50
N GLY A 2 34.41 24.82 25.41
CA GLY A 2 33.84 23.55 24.95
C GLY A 2 33.51 23.54 23.45
N LYS A 3 33.82 22.45 22.75
CA LYS A 3 33.33 22.20 21.38
C LYS A 3 32.50 20.92 21.36
N LYS A 4 31.18 21.08 21.46
CA LYS A 4 30.18 20.00 21.34
C LYS A 4 29.94 19.73 19.85
N LYS A 5 30.59 18.70 19.30
CA LYS A 5 30.33 18.21 17.93
C LYS A 5 28.92 17.65 17.86
N ARG A 6 28.03 18.34 17.16
CA ARG A 6 26.68 17.85 16.86
C ARG A 6 26.79 16.86 15.71
N ARG A 7 26.55 15.58 15.97
CA ARG A 7 26.41 14.57 14.92
C ARG A 7 25.07 14.81 14.21
N LEU A 8 25.13 15.18 12.94
CA LEU A 8 23.97 15.23 12.05
C LEU A 8 23.51 13.79 11.84
N LYS A 9 22.32 13.44 12.32
CA LYS A 9 21.75 12.10 12.11
C LYS A 9 21.05 12.14 10.76
N GLU A 10 21.73 11.58 9.75
CA GLU A 10 21.19 11.39 8.41
C GLU A 10 19.92 10.54 8.50
N LYS A 11 18.81 11.13 8.06
CA LYS A 11 17.50 10.48 8.09
C LYS A 11 17.31 9.78 6.75
N SER A 12 17.96 8.61 6.61
CA SER A 12 17.81 7.74 5.45
C SER A 12 16.34 7.30 5.32
N ARG A 13 15.73 7.54 4.15
CA ARG A 13 14.43 6.95 3.81
C ARG A 13 14.61 5.44 3.79
N PHE A 14 14.02 4.76 4.77
CA PHE A 14 14.02 3.31 4.84
C PHE A 14 12.99 2.83 3.82
N LEU A 15 13.46 2.36 2.67
CA LEU A 15 12.61 1.63 1.74
C LEU A 15 12.44 0.22 2.30
N PRO A 16 11.23 -0.38 2.23
CA PRO A 16 11.12 -1.82 2.41
C PRO A 16 12.06 -2.53 1.43
N ALA A 17 12.54 -3.73 1.81
CA ALA A 17 13.37 -4.55 0.93
C ALA A 17 12.72 -4.60 -0.45
N LYS A 18 13.51 -4.39 -1.51
CA LYS A 18 13.00 -4.37 -2.88
C LYS A 18 12.21 -5.66 -3.11
N PRO A 19 10.99 -5.61 -3.66
CA PRO A 19 10.43 -6.81 -4.24
C PRO A 19 11.43 -7.28 -5.32
N GLU A 20 11.98 -8.48 -5.12
CA GLU A 20 12.87 -9.15 -6.08
C GLU A 20 12.19 -9.11 -7.46
N GLU A 21 12.96 -8.84 -8.53
CA GLU A 21 12.42 -8.68 -9.89
C GLU A 21 11.65 -9.95 -10.31
N GLY A 22 10.33 -9.87 -10.24
CA GLY A 22 9.37 -10.94 -10.53
C GLY A 22 7.99 -10.54 -10.00
N GLY A 23 6.94 -10.65 -10.82
CA GLY A 23 5.60 -10.18 -10.49
C GLY A 23 5.09 -10.80 -9.18
N GLY A 24 4.84 -9.99 -8.15
CA GLY A 24 4.37 -10.47 -6.85
C GLY A 24 3.00 -11.14 -6.95
N GLY A 25 2.87 -12.36 -6.41
CA GLY A 25 1.61 -13.06 -6.22
C GLY A 25 0.80 -12.41 -5.09
N ILE A 26 -0.51 -12.66 -5.10
CA ILE A 26 -1.44 -12.14 -4.09
C ILE A 26 -1.84 -13.29 -3.16
N ASP A 27 -1.54 -13.17 -1.87
CA ASP A 27 -2.08 -14.03 -0.82
C ASP A 27 -3.32 -13.38 -0.20
N ASN A 28 -4.41 -14.16 -0.11
CA ASN A 28 -5.68 -13.69 0.41
C ASN A 28 -5.79 -14.02 1.91
N GLY A 29 -5.74 -12.98 2.74
CA GLY A 29 -5.88 -13.05 4.18
C GLY A 29 -7.34 -12.99 4.66
N LEU A 30 -7.51 -12.69 5.96
CA LEU A 30 -8.83 -12.63 6.61
C LEU A 30 -9.77 -11.62 5.89
N PRO A 31 -11.10 -11.91 5.81
CA PRO A 31 -12.09 -10.95 5.32
C PRO A 31 -12.08 -9.65 6.13
N SER A 32 -12.32 -8.56 5.41
CA SER A 32 -12.40 -7.21 5.96
C SER A 32 -13.68 -7.05 6.77
N SER A 33 -13.56 -6.50 7.98
CA SER A 33 -14.69 -6.18 8.86
C SER A 33 -14.70 -4.70 9.19
N ALA A 34 -15.84 -4.18 9.63
CA ALA A 34 -16.02 -2.78 9.99
C ALA A 34 -16.39 -2.63 11.47
N THR A 35 -15.87 -1.59 12.12
CA THR A 35 -16.29 -1.23 13.48
C THR A 35 -17.66 -0.55 13.43
N GLY A 36 -18.61 -0.97 14.29
CA GLY A 36 -19.94 -0.38 14.38
C GLY A 36 -21.06 -1.37 14.06
N ASN A 37 -22.09 -0.93 13.33
CA ASN A 37 -23.22 -1.79 12.96
C ASN A 37 -22.94 -2.55 11.65
N LEU A 38 -22.59 -3.84 11.79
CA LEU A 38 -22.26 -4.69 10.64
C LEU A 38 -23.44 -4.88 9.68
N GLU A 39 -24.66 -5.08 10.19
CA GLU A 39 -25.83 -5.33 9.35
C GLU A 39 -26.13 -4.17 8.40
N GLU A 40 -25.94 -2.94 8.87
CA GLU A 40 -26.15 -1.75 8.04
C GLU A 40 -25.02 -1.59 7.02
N ILE A 41 -23.78 -1.81 7.43
CA ILE A 41 -22.61 -1.67 6.56
C ILE A 41 -22.62 -2.72 5.44
N THR A 42 -23.01 -3.97 5.74
CA THR A 42 -23.18 -5.02 4.72
C THR A 42 -24.23 -4.64 3.69
N LYS A 43 -25.31 -3.95 4.09
CA LYS A 43 -26.36 -3.47 3.17
C LYS A 43 -25.88 -2.29 2.30
N LEU A 44 -25.05 -1.41 2.86
CA LEU A 44 -24.52 -0.24 2.16
C LEU A 44 -23.42 -0.62 1.14
N PHE A 45 -22.62 -1.64 1.45
CA PHE A 45 -21.46 -2.03 0.65
C PHE A 45 -21.44 -3.53 0.32
N PRO A 46 -22.45 -4.06 -0.39
CA PRO A 46 -22.62 -5.51 -0.59
C PRO A 46 -21.49 -6.15 -1.42
N CYS A 47 -20.72 -5.38 -2.17
CA CYS A 47 -19.62 -5.89 -3.01
C CYS A 47 -18.22 -5.61 -2.45
N LEU A 48 -18.13 -4.87 -1.33
CA LEU A 48 -16.86 -4.45 -0.72
C LEU A 48 -16.69 -4.95 0.71
N PHE A 49 -17.81 -5.13 1.44
CA PHE A 49 -17.79 -5.77 2.75
C PHE A 49 -17.34 -7.24 2.62
N ASP A 50 -16.61 -7.75 3.61
CA ASP A 50 -16.02 -9.10 3.62
C ASP A 50 -14.98 -9.40 2.53
N GLN A 51 -14.46 -8.40 1.80
CA GLN A 51 -13.36 -8.64 0.86
C GLN A 51 -12.08 -9.10 1.59
N PRO A 52 -11.36 -10.11 1.07
CA PRO A 52 -10.13 -10.61 1.69
C PRO A 52 -9.04 -9.55 1.68
N SER A 53 -8.22 -9.53 2.74
CA SER A 53 -7.01 -8.71 2.76
C SER A 53 -6.00 -9.23 1.75
N ALA A 54 -5.27 -8.35 1.06
CA ALA A 54 -4.26 -8.74 0.08
C ALA A 54 -2.84 -8.54 0.65
N SER A 55 -2.01 -9.59 0.59
CA SER A 55 -0.58 -9.51 0.86
C SER A 55 0.21 -9.83 -0.39
N LEU A 56 1.22 -9.00 -0.69
CA LEU A 56 2.12 -9.25 -1.81
C LEU A 56 3.18 -10.28 -1.39
N VAL A 57 3.20 -11.41 -2.06
CA VAL A 57 4.22 -12.45 -1.90
C VAL A 57 5.09 -12.47 -3.16
N PRO A 58 6.43 -12.51 -3.05
CA PRO A 58 7.27 -12.68 -4.23
C PRO A 58 6.85 -13.92 -5.03
N ASN A 59 6.53 -13.74 -6.31
CA ASN A 59 6.16 -14.82 -7.20
C ASN A 59 6.96 -14.69 -8.50
N ILE A 60 7.34 -15.82 -9.07
CA ILE A 60 8.07 -15.92 -10.34
C ILE A 60 7.03 -16.20 -11.45
N ALA A 61 5.86 -15.56 -11.35
CA ALA A 61 4.85 -15.63 -12.38
C ALA A 61 4.97 -14.33 -13.17
N ASP A 62 5.38 -14.47 -14.43
CA ASP A 62 5.50 -13.34 -15.35
C ASP A 62 4.10 -12.76 -15.54
N SER A 63 3.83 -11.63 -14.89
CA SER A 63 2.60 -10.85 -15.11
C SER A 63 2.71 -10.11 -16.45
N THR A 64 2.98 -10.82 -17.54
CA THR A 64 3.32 -10.25 -18.85
C THR A 64 2.08 -9.75 -19.60
N GLU A 65 0.90 -10.26 -19.27
CA GLU A 65 -0.35 -10.00 -20.00
C GLU A 65 -0.82 -8.53 -19.90
N LEU A 66 -0.37 -7.76 -18.90
CA LEU A 66 -0.82 -6.37 -18.68
C LEU A 66 0.25 -5.30 -18.95
N VAL A 67 1.52 -5.71 -19.13
CA VAL A 67 2.67 -4.77 -19.19
C VAL A 67 2.66 -3.94 -20.47
N ASP A 68 2.08 -4.47 -21.54
CA ASP A 68 2.01 -3.81 -22.85
C ASP A 68 0.83 -2.83 -22.99
N LEU A 69 -0.04 -2.73 -21.97
CA LEU A 69 -1.17 -1.81 -21.97
C LEU A 69 -0.81 -0.51 -21.24
N SER A 70 -0.90 0.62 -21.95
CA SER A 70 -0.71 1.94 -21.32
C SER A 70 -1.83 2.20 -20.30
N LEU A 71 -1.50 2.27 -19.01
CA LEU A 71 -2.46 2.58 -17.94
C LEU A 71 -2.66 4.09 -17.80
N LYS A 72 -3.92 4.54 -17.89
CA LYS A 72 -4.27 5.94 -17.61
C LYS A 72 -4.84 6.05 -16.18
N ILE A 73 -4.03 6.57 -15.26
CA ILE A 73 -4.36 6.66 -13.83
C ILE A 73 -4.79 8.10 -13.50
N GLY A 74 -5.97 8.26 -12.91
CA GLY A 74 -6.42 9.53 -12.33
C GLY A 74 -6.09 9.58 -10.83
N VAL A 75 -5.40 10.62 -10.37
CA VAL A 75 -5.07 10.81 -8.95
C VAL A 75 -5.88 12.00 -8.40
N LEU A 76 -6.61 11.78 -7.30
CA LEU A 76 -7.30 12.82 -6.54
C LEU A 76 -6.69 12.91 -5.14
N LEU A 77 -6.26 14.12 -4.74
CA LEU A 77 -5.77 14.39 -3.38
C LEU A 77 -6.90 14.97 -2.53
N SER A 78 -7.46 14.15 -1.64
CA SER A 78 -8.39 14.62 -0.60
C SER A 78 -7.62 15.29 0.55
N ARG A 79 -8.24 16.29 1.18
CA ARG A 79 -7.56 17.39 1.90
C ARG A 79 -6.82 16.98 3.19
N GLY A 80 -5.80 17.79 3.51
CA GLY A 80 -4.87 17.68 4.63
C GLY A 80 -3.45 17.56 4.06
N GLN A 81 -2.68 18.65 4.02
CA GLN A 81 -1.34 18.61 3.43
C GLN A 81 -0.44 17.70 4.28
N ALA A 82 -0.22 16.47 3.82
CA ALA A 82 0.87 15.65 4.30
C ALA A 82 2.16 16.08 3.59
N SER A 83 3.26 16.25 4.34
CA SER A 83 4.56 16.65 3.79
C SER A 83 5.13 15.69 2.72
N SER A 84 4.57 14.49 2.60
CA SER A 84 5.03 13.41 1.72
C SER A 84 4.11 13.14 0.51
N GLY A 85 3.12 14.00 0.25
CA GLY A 85 2.12 13.78 -0.80
C GLY A 85 2.49 14.29 -2.20
N GLN A 86 3.73 14.76 -2.40
CA GLN A 86 4.29 15.17 -3.69
C GLN A 86 5.48 14.29 -4.07
#